data_AF-A0A846MNF9-F1
#
_entry.id   AF-A0A846MNF9-F1
#
_cell.length_a   1.000
_cell.length_b   1.000
_cell.length_c   1.000
_cell.angle_alpha   90.00
_cell.angle_beta   90.00
_cell.angle_gamma   90.00
#
_symmetry.space_group_name_H-M   'P 1'
#
loop_
_entity.id
_entity.type
_entity.pdbx_description
1 polymer ?
#
loop_
_entity_poly.entity_id
_entity_poly.type
_entity_poly.pdbx_seq_one_letter_code
_entity_poly.pdbx_strand_id
1 'polypeptide(L)'
;MRNWHLLLLFLCLSSFAQPEVIGKWRLVEIRMHQISITEAELEAKRLGNVMVFAEGGVCQVYPDNPRAKVITSRWYWETSKKSPQQKYLIIEARDPMGKVVKQRFEVEKPNRKTMILHIGEGIDRESYVYRALK
;
A
#
# COMPACT_ATOMS: atom_id res chain seq x y z
N MET A 1 48.61 14.40 34.07
CA MET A 1 47.53 13.46 34.47
C MET A 1 46.41 13.62 33.46
N ARG A 2 46.04 12.53 32.79
CA ARG A 2 45.34 12.50 31.50
C ARG A 2 43.84 12.44 31.74
N ASN A 3 43.10 13.50 31.38
CA ASN A 3 41.64 13.57 31.50
C ASN A 3 40.99 12.57 30.55
N TRP A 4 40.16 11.69 31.12
CA TRP A 4 39.31 10.76 30.39
C TRP A 4 38.06 11.50 29.92
N HIS A 5 37.97 11.81 28.62
CA HIS A 5 36.70 12.18 28.01
C HIS A 5 35.92 10.89 27.74
N LEU A 6 34.91 10.63 28.56
CA LEU A 6 33.92 9.59 28.30
C LEU A 6 33.02 10.12 27.16
N LEU A 7 33.30 9.69 25.94
CA LEU A 7 32.47 9.98 24.78
C LEU A 7 31.22 9.10 24.88
N LEU A 8 30.14 9.64 25.45
CA LEU A 8 28.81 9.02 25.44
C LEU A 8 28.26 9.08 24.01
N LEU A 9 28.56 8.04 23.23
CA LEU A 9 27.88 7.75 21.97
C LEU A 9 26.43 7.34 22.29
N PHE A 10 25.53 8.33 22.29
CA PHE A 10 24.11 8.08 22.16
C PHE A 10 23.87 7.56 20.73
N LEU A 11 23.97 6.23 20.58
CA LEU A 11 23.44 5.55 19.41
C LEU A 11 21.93 5.75 19.44
N CYS A 12 21.45 6.65 18.57
CA CYS A 12 20.05 6.74 18.19
C CYS A 12 19.57 5.34 17.80
N LEU A 13 18.95 4.62 18.74
CA LEU A 13 17.98 3.58 18.43
C LEU A 13 16.76 4.31 17.87
N SER A 14 16.86 4.82 16.65
CA SER A 14 15.68 4.91 15.80
C SER A 14 15.26 3.47 15.58
N SER A 15 14.45 2.96 16.51
CA SER A 15 13.49 1.90 16.25
C SER A 15 12.72 2.37 15.03
N PHE A 16 13.21 2.00 13.84
CA PHE A 16 12.46 2.13 12.61
C PHE A 16 11.27 1.20 12.81
N ALA A 17 10.20 1.74 13.40
CA ALA A 17 8.91 1.09 13.45
C ALA A 17 8.60 0.77 12.00
N GLN A 18 8.72 -0.52 11.65
CA GLN A 18 8.52 -0.97 10.29
C GLN A 18 7.11 -0.52 9.89
N PRO A 19 6.95 0.25 8.79
CA PRO A 19 5.64 0.72 8.39
C PRO A 19 4.70 -0.48 8.28
N GLU A 20 3.54 -0.40 8.94
CA GLU A 20 2.64 -1.55 9.14
C GLU A 20 2.14 -2.18 7.82
N VAL A 21 2.33 -1.49 6.69
CA VAL A 21 2.02 -1.93 5.33
C VAL A 21 3.09 -2.85 4.71
N ILE A 22 4.34 -2.82 5.19
CA ILE A 22 5.45 -3.58 4.59
C ILE A 22 5.20 -5.07 4.74
N GLY A 23 5.27 -5.78 3.61
CA GLY A 23 5.00 -7.21 3.56
C GLY A 23 4.27 -7.63 2.31
N LYS A 24 3.83 -8.89 2.31
CA LYS A 24 3.09 -9.53 1.24
C LYS A 24 1.64 -9.69 1.67
N TRP A 25 0.72 -9.15 0.87
CA TRP A 25 -0.72 -9.15 1.13
C TRP A 25 -1.45 -9.79 -0.03
N ARG A 26 -2.36 -10.72 0.25
CA ARG A 26 -3.27 -11.30 -0.76
C ARG A 26 -4.59 -10.54 -0.69
N LEU A 27 -5.12 -10.15 -1.85
CA LEU A 27 -6.47 -9.63 -1.94
C LEU A 27 -7.47 -10.77 -1.72
N VAL A 28 -8.22 -10.71 -0.63
CA VAL A 28 -9.19 -11.75 -0.23
C VAL A 28 -10.63 -11.28 -0.31
N GLU A 29 -10.88 -9.97 -0.36
CA GLU A 29 -12.25 -9.43 -0.44
C GLU A 29 -12.25 -8.03 -1.07
N ILE A 30 -13.30 -7.72 -1.84
CA ILE A 30 -13.60 -6.37 -2.30
C ILE A 30 -15.02 -6.02 -1.87
N ARG A 31 -15.18 -4.92 -1.13
CA ARG A 31 -16.50 -4.39 -0.75
C ARG A 31 -16.77 -3.07 -1.45
N MET A 32 -17.90 -2.98 -2.15
CA MET A 32 -18.37 -1.76 -2.83
C MET A 32 -19.86 -1.59 -2.55
N HIS A 33 -20.23 -0.64 -1.68
CA HIS A 33 -21.63 -0.39 -1.30
C HIS A 33 -22.37 -1.68 -0.88
N GLN A 34 -23.30 -2.18 -1.70
CA GLN A 34 -24.07 -3.41 -1.44
C GLN A 34 -23.44 -4.69 -2.05
N ILE A 35 -22.31 -4.56 -2.74
CA ILE A 35 -21.62 -5.68 -3.40
C ILE A 35 -20.42 -6.09 -2.54
N SER A 36 -20.33 -7.38 -2.21
CA SER A 36 -19.09 -8.01 -1.74
C SER A 36 -18.65 -9.06 -2.75
N ILE A 37 -17.37 -9.00 -3.14
CA ILE A 37 -16.71 -10.03 -3.93
C ILE A 37 -15.81 -10.79 -2.98
N THR A 38 -16.17 -12.04 -2.71
CA THR A 38 -15.47 -12.92 -1.77
C THR A 38 -14.21 -13.54 -2.37
N GLU A 39 -13.35 -14.13 -1.54
CA GLU A 39 -12.13 -14.81 -2.00
C GLU A 39 -12.43 -15.89 -3.05
N ALA A 40 -13.46 -16.71 -2.81
CA ALA A 40 -13.87 -17.76 -3.76
C ALA A 40 -14.28 -17.18 -5.12
N GLU A 41 -14.95 -16.04 -5.14
CA GLU A 41 -15.33 -15.36 -6.39
C GLU A 41 -14.14 -14.69 -7.08
N LEU A 42 -13.20 -14.13 -6.31
CA LEU A 42 -11.94 -13.59 -6.83
C LEU A 42 -11.15 -14.70 -7.53
N GLU A 43 -11.04 -15.87 -6.91
CA GLU A 43 -10.35 -17.03 -7.48
C GLU A 43 -11.06 -17.55 -8.73
N ALA A 44 -12.38 -17.74 -8.67
CA ALA A 44 -13.17 -18.20 -9.82
C ALA A 44 -13.05 -17.28 -11.04
N LYS A 45 -12.97 -15.97 -10.81
CA LYS A 45 -12.84 -14.95 -11.86
C LYS A 45 -11.38 -14.59 -12.18
N ARG A 46 -10.39 -15.21 -11.52
CA ARG A 46 -8.95 -14.89 -11.62
C ARG A 46 -8.63 -13.41 -11.39
N LEU A 47 -9.35 -12.81 -10.47
CA LEU A 47 -9.22 -11.42 -10.02
C LEU A 47 -8.33 -11.29 -8.78
N GLY A 48 -7.88 -12.40 -8.22
CA GLY A 48 -6.94 -12.40 -7.12
C GLY A 48 -5.64 -11.70 -7.52
N ASN A 49 -5.08 -10.96 -6.56
CA ASN A 49 -3.80 -10.29 -6.70
C ASN A 49 -3.03 -10.42 -5.39
N VAL A 50 -1.71 -10.53 -5.51
CA VAL A 50 -0.79 -10.39 -4.37
C VAL A 50 -0.07 -9.07 -4.49
N MET A 51 -0.17 -8.23 -3.46
CA MET A 51 0.56 -6.97 -3.35
C MET A 51 1.76 -7.15 -2.43
N VAL A 52 2.94 -6.71 -2.87
CA VAL A 52 4.17 -6.71 -2.08
C VAL A 52 4.63 -5.27 -1.88
N PHE A 53 4.60 -4.80 -0.63
CA PHE A 53 5.14 -3.50 -0.24
C PHE A 53 6.53 -3.71 0.35
N ALA A 54 7.54 -3.22 -0.37
CA ALA A 54 8.93 -3.31 0.05
C ALA A 54 9.41 -2.00 0.72
N GLU A 55 10.45 -2.13 1.55
CA GLU A 55 11.23 -1.00 2.02
C GLU A 55 11.77 -0.19 0.84
N GLY A 56 11.83 1.14 0.98
CA GLY A 56 12.20 2.05 -0.10
C GLY A 56 11.05 2.52 -0.99
N GLY A 57 9.80 2.15 -0.68
CA GLY A 57 8.62 2.72 -1.34
C GLY A 57 8.27 2.05 -2.67
N VAL A 58 8.63 0.78 -2.87
CA VAL A 58 8.25 -0.01 -4.05
C VAL A 58 7.07 -0.92 -3.73
N CYS A 59 6.04 -0.89 -4.57
CA CYS A 59 4.86 -1.75 -4.49
C CYS A 59 4.77 -2.59 -5.78
N GLN A 60 4.68 -3.91 -5.64
CA GLN A 60 4.52 -4.82 -6.77
C GLN A 60 3.19 -5.54 -6.66
N VAL A 61 2.43 -5.59 -7.76
CA VAL A 61 1.16 -6.31 -7.85
C VAL A 61 1.34 -7.49 -8.79
N TYR A 62 1.18 -8.68 -8.23
CA TYR A 62 1.25 -9.96 -8.92
C TYR A 62 -0.17 -10.46 -9.17
N PRO A 63 -0.67 -10.39 -10.41
CA PRO A 63 -1.97 -10.93 -10.75
C PRO A 63 -1.97 -12.45 -10.71
N ASP A 64 -3.08 -13.05 -10.29
CA ASP A 64 -3.27 -14.50 -10.33
C ASP A 64 -3.33 -15.03 -11.77
N ASN A 65 -3.59 -14.17 -12.76
CA ASN A 65 -3.47 -14.52 -14.19
C ASN A 65 -1.99 -14.58 -14.61
N PRO A 66 -1.44 -15.76 -14.97
CA PRO A 66 -0.01 -15.91 -15.28
C PRO A 66 0.43 -15.21 -16.57
N ARG A 67 -0.53 -14.79 -17.42
CA ARG A 67 -0.23 -14.02 -18.65
C ARG A 67 -0.14 -12.52 -18.41
N ALA A 68 -0.65 -12.05 -17.27
CA ALA A 68 -0.63 -10.63 -16.95
C ALA A 68 0.75 -10.23 -16.39
N LYS A 69 1.20 -9.02 -16.74
CA LYS A 69 2.49 -8.51 -16.29
C LYS A 69 2.41 -8.07 -14.83
N VAL A 70 3.49 -8.26 -14.09
CA VAL A 70 3.66 -7.68 -12.76
C VAL A 70 3.65 -6.16 -12.89
N ILE A 71 2.78 -5.51 -12.13
CA ILE A 71 2.70 -4.05 -12.09
C ILE A 71 3.64 -3.57 -10.98
N THR A 72 4.52 -2.63 -11.30
CA THR A 72 5.40 -2.00 -10.32
C THR A 72 5.04 -0.53 -10.15
N SER A 73 4.81 -0.12 -8.91
CA SER A 73 4.33 1.19 -8.50
C SER A 73 5.19 1.74 -7.36
N ARG A 74 5.16 3.06 -7.16
CA ARG A 74 5.76 3.67 -5.97
C ARG A 74 4.70 3.79 -4.88
N TRP A 75 5.06 3.58 -3.62
CA TRP A 75 4.19 3.88 -2.49
C TRP A 75 4.88 4.79 -1.47
N TYR A 76 4.08 5.60 -0.78
CA TYR A 76 4.54 6.43 0.33
C TYR A 76 3.36 6.87 1.21
N TRP A 77 3.67 7.38 2.42
CA TRP A 77 2.68 7.99 3.30
C TRP A 77 2.56 9.49 3.01
N GLU A 78 1.33 9.98 2.83
CA GLU A 78 1.00 11.39 2.71
C GLU A 78 0.20 11.84 3.93
N THR A 79 0.66 12.89 4.61
CA THR A 79 -0.08 13.47 5.74
C THR A 79 -1.18 14.40 5.23
N SER A 80 -2.39 14.29 5.78
CA SER A 80 -3.50 15.18 5.43
C SER A 80 -3.15 16.63 5.75
N LYS A 81 -3.35 17.53 4.77
CA LYS A 81 -3.24 18.98 4.99
C LYS A 81 -4.28 19.51 5.97
N LYS A 82 -5.42 18.82 6.11
CA LYS A 82 -6.51 19.21 7.02
C LYS A 82 -6.29 18.71 8.44
N SER A 83 -5.62 17.57 8.62
CA SER A 83 -5.34 16.98 9.92
C SER A 83 -3.97 16.28 9.93
N PRO A 84 -2.95 16.86 10.58
CA PRO A 84 -1.60 16.27 10.62
C PRO A 84 -1.51 14.87 11.23
N GLN A 85 -2.55 14.44 11.95
CA GLN A 85 -2.65 13.12 12.55
C GLN A 85 -3.17 12.06 11.57
N GLN A 86 -3.87 12.48 10.51
CA GLN A 86 -4.40 11.57 9.48
C GLN A 86 -3.35 11.36 8.40
N LYS A 87 -2.98 10.08 8.18
CA LYS A 87 -2.05 9.67 7.13
C LYS A 87 -2.78 8.82 6.10
N TYR A 88 -2.40 8.99 4.84
CA TYR A 88 -2.90 8.22 3.71
C TYR A 88 -1.77 7.43 3.07
N LEU A 89 -2.06 6.18 2.71
CA LEU A 89 -1.17 5.41 1.84
C LEU A 89 -1.43 5.84 0.41
N ILE A 90 -0.40 6.33 -0.27
CA ILE A 90 -0.45 6.66 -1.69
C ILE A 90 0.24 5.57 -2.48
N ILE A 91 -0.42 5.09 -3.53
CA ILE A 91 0.20 4.24 -4.56
C ILE A 91 0.19 5.01 -5.88
N GLU A 92 1.37 5.26 -6.43
CA GLU A 92 1.57 5.92 -7.71
C GLU A 92 1.85 4.91 -8.81
N ALA A 93 1.01 4.92 -9.84
CA ALA A 93 1.19 4.13 -11.04
C ALA A 93 1.33 5.05 -12.26
N ARG A 94 1.91 4.53 -13.34
CA ARG A 94 1.86 5.19 -14.65
C ARG A 94 0.71 4.60 -15.45
N ASP A 95 -0.12 5.46 -16.02
CA ASP A 95 -1.14 5.03 -16.97
C ASP A 95 -0.48 4.62 -18.32
N PRO A 96 -1.24 4.01 -19.26
CA PRO A 96 -0.71 3.66 -20.59
C PRO A 96 -0.20 4.85 -21.41
N MET A 97 -0.59 6.08 -21.06
CA MET A 97 -0.12 7.32 -21.68
C MET A 97 1.15 7.88 -21.01
N GLY A 98 1.68 7.19 -20.00
CA GLY A 98 2.88 7.58 -19.25
C GLY A 98 2.63 8.62 -18.16
N LYS A 99 1.38 9.06 -17.94
CA LYS A 99 1.03 10.02 -16.88
C LYS A 99 1.02 9.32 -15.53
N VAL A 100 1.50 10.04 -14.51
CA VAL A 100 1.48 9.56 -13.12
C VAL A 100 0.08 9.74 -12.56
N VAL A 101 -0.52 8.64 -12.12
CA VAL A 101 -1.81 8.59 -11.42
C VAL A 101 -1.54 8.17 -9.99
N LYS A 102 -2.21 8.82 -9.03
CA LYS A 102 -2.05 8.55 -7.60
C LYS A 102 -3.37 8.04 -7.04
N GLN A 103 -3.33 6.83 -6.48
CA GLN A 103 -4.45 6.28 -5.72
C GLN A 103 -4.19 6.56 -4.24
N ARG A 104 -5.15 7.23 -3.58
CA ARG A 104 -5.12 7.49 -2.14
C ARG A 104 -5.93 6.44 -1.40
N PHE A 105 -5.36 5.86 -0.35
CA PHE A 105 -6.01 4.93 0.55
C PHE A 105 -5.97 5.42 2.00
N GLU A 106 -7.10 5.32 2.67
CA GLU A 106 -7.15 5.30 4.13
C GLU A 106 -6.91 3.87 4.60
N VAL A 107 -5.96 3.69 5.52
CA VAL A 107 -5.62 2.36 6.03
C VAL A 107 -6.27 2.22 7.40
N GLU A 108 -7.24 1.33 7.51
CA GLU A 108 -7.80 0.97 8.81
C GLU A 108 -6.79 0.12 9.55
N LYS A 109 -6.44 0.56 10.77
CA LYS A 109 -5.44 -0.02 11.71
C LYS A 109 -4.92 -1.39 11.26
N PRO A 110 -3.87 -1.42 10.43
CA PRO A 110 -3.37 -2.67 9.89
C PRO A 110 -2.80 -3.49 11.05
N ASN A 111 -3.17 -4.76 11.12
CA ASN A 111 -2.53 -5.71 12.01
C ASN A 111 -1.61 -6.61 11.18
N ARG A 112 -0.80 -7.46 11.82
CA ARG A 112 0.17 -8.32 11.12
C ARG A 112 -0.45 -9.31 10.11
N LYS A 113 -1.77 -9.51 10.12
CA LYS A 113 -2.50 -10.49 9.30
C LYS A 113 -3.50 -9.86 8.33
N THR A 114 -4.00 -8.67 8.65
CA THR A 114 -5.09 -8.03 7.89
C THR A 114 -4.79 -6.55 7.72
N MET A 115 -4.91 -6.10 6.48
CA MET A 115 -4.84 -4.71 6.07
C MET A 115 -6.10 -4.40 5.27
N ILE A 116 -6.83 -3.37 5.69
CA ILE A 116 -8.03 -2.90 4.99
C ILE A 116 -7.72 -1.53 4.39
N LEU A 117 -7.85 -1.44 3.07
CA LEU A 117 -7.59 -0.24 2.29
C LEU A 117 -8.93 0.35 1.84
N HIS A 118 -9.26 1.53 2.37
CA HIS A 118 -10.44 2.28 1.98
C HIS A 118 -10.07 3.27 0.88
N ILE A 119 -10.76 3.20 -0.25
CA ILE A 119 -10.63 4.20 -1.32
C ILE A 119 -11.47 5.40 -0.91
N GLY A 120 -10.83 6.53 -0.62
CA GLY A 120 -11.52 7.73 -0.17
C GLY A 120 -12.49 8.27 -1.21
N GLU A 121 -13.63 8.81 -0.74
CA GLU A 121 -14.58 9.50 -1.61
C GLU A 121 -13.94 10.77 -2.21
N GLY A 122 -13.95 10.87 -3.54
CA GLY A 122 -13.76 12.15 -4.24
C GLY A 122 -12.48 12.39 -5.04
N ILE A 123 -11.64 11.38 -5.37
CA ILE A 123 -10.50 11.62 -6.28
C ILE A 123 -10.43 10.73 -7.53
N ASP A 124 -11.06 9.56 -7.59
CA ASP A 124 -10.89 8.71 -8.78
C ASP A 124 -12.17 8.54 -9.58
N ARG A 125 -12.19 9.19 -10.74
CA ARG A 125 -13.15 8.90 -11.83
C ARG A 125 -13.01 7.47 -12.37
N GLU A 126 -11.98 6.72 -11.98
CA GLU A 126 -11.81 5.27 -12.21
C GLU A 126 -10.68 4.77 -11.30
N SER A 127 -10.96 3.90 -10.32
CA SER A 127 -9.90 3.36 -9.47
C SER A 127 -8.98 2.43 -10.27
N TYR A 128 -7.67 2.63 -10.15
CA TYR A 128 -6.67 1.83 -10.86
C TYR A 128 -6.74 0.35 -10.48
N VAL A 129 -7.09 0.05 -9.22
CA VAL A 129 -7.34 -1.31 -8.76
C VAL A 129 -8.49 -1.94 -9.55
N TYR A 130 -9.58 -1.21 -9.79
CA TYR A 130 -10.71 -1.72 -10.57
C TYR A 130 -10.37 -1.90 -12.06
N ARG A 131 -9.50 -1.06 -12.64
CA ARG A 131 -8.97 -1.28 -14.00
C ARG A 131 -7.97 -2.44 -14.08
N ALA A 132 -7.17 -2.68 -13.04
CA ALA A 132 -6.25 -3.82 -12.99
C ALA A 132 -6.97 -5.15 -12.70
N LEU A 133 -8.16 -5.07 -12.09
CA LEU A 133 -9.10 -6.18 -11.90
C LEU A 133 -10.04 -6.41 -13.11
N LYS A 134 -10.05 -5.52 -14.10
CA LYS A 134 -10.79 -5.71 -15.36
C LYS A 134 -9.85 -6.23 -16.44
#